data_AF-A0A2P2DVJ4-F1
#
_entry.id   AF-A0A2P2DVJ4-F1
#
_cell.length_a   1.000
_cell.length_b   1.000
_cell.length_c   1.000
_cell.angle_alpha   90.00
_cell.angle_beta   90.00
_cell.angle_gamma   90.00
#
_symmetry.space_group_name_H-M   'P 1'
#
loop_
_entity.id
_entity.type
_entity.pdbx_description
1 polymer ?
#
loop_
_entity_poly.entity_id
_entity_poly.type
_entity_poly.pdbx_seq_one_letter_code
_entity_poly.pdbx_strand_id
1 'polypeptide(L)'
;MSYWIQCTSMRSLFTSSALLFFVFFKTCCTSPLQAEKGKKQTTQPSSSLVLEVLGTVSMQSLYLTYMAMGSLSDGFVAQSYDAETTKGVMESYISITETSLQQLEKLFRDGNLSQEDKKILSEIMSTYRSLVKQGKSLVAYIDTGNVDNLKEFEEHRKTVTGKIESLLH
;
A
#
# COMPACT_ATOMS: atom_id res chain seq x y z
N MET A 1 10.16 -34.38 -50.91
CA MET A 1 9.38 -33.14 -50.69
C MET A 1 9.99 -32.49 -49.47
N SER A 2 10.99 -31.64 -49.70
CA SER A 2 12.00 -31.27 -48.71
C SER A 2 11.88 -29.78 -48.41
N TYR A 3 11.50 -29.42 -47.19
CA TYR A 3 11.54 -28.04 -46.72
C TYR A 3 12.79 -27.84 -45.86
N TRP A 4 13.74 -27.10 -46.44
CA TRP A 4 14.83 -26.48 -45.72
C TRP A 4 14.33 -25.16 -45.13
N ILE A 5 14.41 -24.99 -43.81
CA ILE A 5 14.36 -23.67 -43.17
C ILE A 5 15.71 -23.47 -42.49
N GLN A 6 16.57 -22.70 -43.15
CA GLN A 6 17.75 -22.11 -42.53
C GLN A 6 17.30 -21.01 -41.57
N CYS A 7 17.55 -21.20 -40.27
CA CYS A 7 17.42 -20.16 -39.26
C CYS A 7 18.75 -19.40 -39.19
N THR A 8 18.88 -18.33 -39.99
CA THR A 8 20.04 -17.43 -39.94
C THR A 8 19.94 -16.51 -38.73
N SER A 9 20.87 -16.71 -37.80
CA SER A 9 21.45 -15.77 -36.85
C SER A 9 21.10 -14.28 -37.09
N MET A 10 20.33 -13.71 -36.17
CA MET A 10 20.19 -12.26 -35.99
C MET A 10 20.86 -11.85 -34.67
N ARG A 11 22.20 -11.90 -34.66
CA ARG A 11 23.04 -11.16 -33.71
C ARG A 11 23.37 -9.81 -34.33
N SER A 12 22.77 -8.74 -33.81
CA SER A 12 23.31 -7.38 -33.69
C SER A 12 22.15 -6.40 -33.58
N LEU A 13 22.41 -5.26 -32.94
CA LEU A 13 21.50 -4.16 -32.61
C LEU A 13 20.93 -4.21 -31.18
N PHE A 14 21.80 -4.08 -30.18
CA PHE A 14 21.51 -3.28 -28.99
C PHE A 14 22.81 -2.73 -28.41
N THR A 15 23.41 -1.81 -29.15
CA THR A 15 24.42 -0.90 -28.60
C THR A 15 24.05 0.50 -29.07
N SER A 16 24.04 1.44 -28.13
CA SER A 16 23.87 2.89 -28.34
C SER A 16 22.43 3.41 -28.29
N SER A 17 21.93 3.65 -27.07
CA SER A 17 21.13 4.84 -26.78
C SER A 17 21.15 5.15 -25.28
N ALA A 18 22.36 5.36 -24.77
CA ALA A 18 22.60 5.86 -23.43
C ALA A 18 23.11 7.30 -23.51
N LEU A 19 22.27 8.23 -24.01
CA LEU A 19 22.54 9.67 -24.00
C LEU A 19 21.36 10.47 -24.56
N LEU A 20 20.18 10.41 -23.93
CA LEU A 20 19.09 11.36 -24.26
C LEU A 20 17.99 11.41 -23.18
N PHE A 21 18.38 11.54 -21.90
CA PHE A 21 17.43 11.84 -20.81
C PHE A 21 18.00 12.88 -19.84
N PHE A 22 18.63 13.94 -20.37
CA PHE A 22 19.22 15.02 -19.55
C PHE A 22 18.79 16.45 -19.93
N VAL A 23 17.72 16.65 -20.71
CA VAL A 23 17.39 18.00 -21.25
C VAL A 23 15.93 18.46 -21.07
N PHE A 24 15.17 17.94 -20.09
CA PHE A 24 13.81 18.48 -19.81
C PHE A 24 13.57 18.89 -18.35
N PHE A 25 14.61 19.38 -17.67
CA PHE A 25 14.46 19.94 -16.31
C PHE A 25 15.13 21.32 -16.13
N LYS A 26 15.05 22.20 -17.15
CA LYS A 26 15.62 23.55 -17.05
C LYS A 26 14.71 24.71 -17.49
N THR A 27 13.42 24.48 -17.70
CA THR A 27 12.50 25.56 -18.09
C THR A 27 11.19 25.52 -17.32
N CYS A 28 11.25 25.83 -16.02
CA CYS A 28 10.07 26.27 -15.29
C CYS A 28 10.44 27.40 -14.32
N CYS A 29 10.05 28.61 -14.73
CA CYS A 29 9.68 29.72 -13.85
C CYS A 29 10.77 30.37 -13.00
N THR A 30 11.59 31.23 -13.63
CA THR A 30 12.07 32.43 -12.94
C THR A 30 10.94 33.44 -12.86
N SER A 31 10.06 33.31 -11.87
CA SER A 31 9.14 34.39 -11.51
C SER A 31 9.91 35.44 -10.70
N PRO A 32 9.76 36.75 -10.98
CA PRO A 32 10.31 37.77 -10.12
C PRO A 32 9.64 37.69 -8.75
N LEU A 33 10.47 37.50 -7.74
CA LEU A 33 10.11 37.47 -6.33
C LEU A 33 9.67 38.89 -5.94
N GLN A 34 8.38 39.22 -6.12
CA GLN A 34 7.80 40.40 -5.49
C GLN A 34 7.77 40.15 -3.98
N ALA A 35 8.62 40.88 -3.27
CA ALA A 35 8.60 40.97 -1.82
C ALA A 35 7.33 41.72 -1.37
N GLU A 36 6.20 41.01 -1.31
CA GLU A 36 5.08 41.45 -0.49
C GLU A 36 5.51 41.35 0.98
N LYS A 37 5.62 42.51 1.61
CA LYS A 37 5.85 42.69 3.04
C LYS A 37 4.53 42.39 3.79
N GLY A 38 4.02 41.17 3.63
CA GLY A 38 2.86 40.65 4.34
C GLY A 38 3.30 39.85 5.56
N LYS A 39 2.69 40.11 6.72
CA LYS A 39 2.92 39.38 7.97
C LYS A 39 2.95 37.86 7.72
N LYS A 40 4.06 37.19 8.03
CA LYS A 40 4.11 35.73 8.19
C LYS A 40 3.23 35.35 9.38
N GLN A 41 1.95 35.13 9.10
CA GLN A 41 1.12 34.31 9.96
C GLN A 41 1.47 32.88 9.58
N THR A 42 2.30 32.23 10.40
CA THR A 42 2.52 30.79 10.31
C THR A 42 1.20 30.13 10.69
N THR A 43 0.30 29.99 9.72
CA THR A 43 -0.97 29.28 9.94
C THR A 43 -0.62 27.81 10.06
N GLN A 44 -0.42 27.33 11.30
CA GLN A 44 -0.44 25.90 11.54
C GLN A 44 -1.78 25.36 11.06
N PRO A 45 -1.81 24.22 10.34
CA PRO A 45 -3.07 23.60 9.95
C PRO A 45 -3.90 23.36 11.21
N SER A 46 -5.21 23.63 11.14
CA SER A 46 -6.10 23.32 12.26
C SER A 46 -6.02 21.83 12.56
N SER A 47 -6.10 21.45 13.85
CA SER A 47 -6.07 20.04 14.25
C SER A 47 -7.14 19.21 13.54
N SER A 48 -8.29 19.82 13.22
CA SER A 48 -9.36 19.21 12.44
C SER A 48 -8.93 18.83 11.02
N LEU A 49 -8.22 19.71 10.31
CA LEU A 49 -7.75 19.45 8.96
C LEU A 49 -6.71 18.33 8.93
N VAL A 50 -5.83 18.29 9.94
CA VAL A 50 -4.84 17.21 10.08
C VAL A 50 -5.52 15.86 10.28
N LEU A 51 -6.57 15.79 11.11
CA LEU A 51 -7.31 14.56 11.36
C LEU A 51 -8.15 14.12 10.15
N GLU A 52 -8.74 15.06 9.42
CA GLU A 52 -9.48 14.78 8.18
C GLU A 52 -8.56 14.18 7.10
N VAL A 53 -7.39 14.79 6.90
CA VAL A 53 -6.36 14.28 5.97
C VAL A 53 -5.85 12.93 6.44
N LEU A 54 -5.59 12.76 7.75
CA LEU A 54 -5.14 11.49 8.31
C LEU A 54 -6.17 10.39 8.09
N GLY A 55 -7.47 10.67 8.30
CA GLY A 55 -8.55 9.74 8.03
C GLY A 55 -8.56 9.32 6.56
N THR A 56 -8.52 10.29 5.65
CA THR A 56 -8.51 10.05 4.20
C THR A 56 -7.33 9.19 3.76
N VAL A 57 -6.11 9.54 4.20
CA VAL A 57 -4.89 8.79 3.87
C VAL A 57 -4.91 7.39 4.48
N SER A 58 -5.45 7.23 5.70
CA SER A 58 -5.60 5.92 6.34
C SER A 58 -6.57 5.03 5.57
N MET A 59 -7.67 5.59 5.05
CA MET A 59 -8.62 4.87 4.21
C MET A 59 -8.03 4.43 2.89
N GLN A 60 -7.32 5.33 2.21
CA GLN A 60 -6.60 4.98 0.99
C GLN A 60 -5.57 3.87 1.25
N SER A 61 -4.79 3.99 2.34
CA SER A 61 -3.79 3.00 2.72
C SER A 61 -4.41 1.63 3.01
N LEU A 62 -5.52 1.59 3.75
CA LEU A 62 -6.26 0.36 4.05
C LEU A 62 -6.77 -0.32 2.78
N TYR A 63 -7.42 0.44 1.89
CA TYR A 63 -7.94 -0.10 0.64
C TYR A 63 -6.83 -0.63 -0.28
N LEU A 64 -5.75 0.13 -0.46
CA LEU A 64 -4.63 -0.30 -1.30
C LEU A 64 -3.93 -1.53 -0.74
N THR A 65 -3.74 -1.59 0.59
CA THR A 65 -3.12 -2.75 1.24
C THR A 65 -3.99 -4.00 1.11
N TYR A 66 -5.29 -3.87 1.35
CA TYR A 66 -6.26 -4.95 1.14
C TYR A 66 -6.20 -5.49 -0.30
N MET A 67 -6.27 -4.60 -1.29
CA MET A 67 -6.21 -4.99 -2.70
C MET A 67 -4.89 -5.64 -3.07
N ALA A 68 -3.77 -5.11 -2.58
CA ALA A 68 -2.44 -5.66 -2.83
C ALA A 68 -2.27 -7.06 -2.23
N MET A 69 -2.66 -7.26 -0.96
CA MET A 69 -2.62 -8.56 -0.30
C MET A 69 -3.52 -9.59 -1.00
N GLY A 70 -4.73 -9.19 -1.39
CA GLY A 70 -5.66 -10.04 -2.14
C GLY A 70 -5.08 -10.44 -3.50
N SER A 71 -4.57 -9.48 -4.27
CA SER A 71 -3.97 -9.74 -5.59
C SER A 71 -2.75 -10.65 -5.51
N LEU A 72 -1.92 -10.47 -4.47
CA LEU A 72 -0.77 -11.33 -4.21
C LEU A 72 -1.19 -12.77 -3.91
N SER A 73 -2.22 -12.95 -3.08
CA SER A 73 -2.81 -14.26 -2.78
C SER A 73 -3.38 -14.92 -4.04
N ASP A 74 -4.12 -14.16 -4.85
CA ASP A 74 -4.72 -14.66 -6.08
C ASP A 74 -3.61 -15.08 -7.09
N GLY A 75 -2.52 -14.31 -7.17
CA GLY A 75 -1.33 -14.66 -7.96
C GLY A 75 -0.60 -15.91 -7.46
N PHE A 76 -0.53 -16.13 -6.15
CA PHE A 76 0.02 -17.35 -5.58
C PHE A 76 -0.82 -18.59 -5.93
N VAL A 77 -2.15 -18.50 -5.80
CA VAL A 77 -3.07 -19.59 -6.19
C VAL A 77 -2.98 -19.88 -7.69
N ALA A 78 -2.85 -18.86 -8.52
CA ALA A 78 -2.64 -18.98 -9.96
C ALA A 78 -1.22 -19.44 -10.35
N GLN A 79 -0.36 -19.77 -9.38
CA GLN A 79 1.04 -20.17 -9.58
C GLN A 79 1.87 -19.14 -10.37
N SER A 80 1.45 -17.88 -10.35
CA SER A 80 2.18 -16.76 -10.96
C SER A 80 3.32 -16.27 -10.06
N TYR A 81 3.23 -16.54 -8.75
CA TYR A 81 4.28 -16.30 -7.76
C TYR A 81 4.56 -17.57 -6.97
N ASP A 82 5.83 -17.83 -6.67
CA ASP A 82 6.22 -18.92 -5.81
C ASP A 82 6.00 -18.60 -4.31
N ALA A 83 6.13 -19.62 -3.48
CA ALA A 83 5.93 -19.52 -2.03
C ALA A 83 6.85 -18.50 -1.37
N GLU A 84 8.14 -18.48 -1.75
CA GLU A 84 9.15 -17.60 -1.16
C GLU A 84 8.84 -16.12 -1.48
N THR A 85 8.55 -15.83 -2.74
CA THR A 85 8.18 -14.49 -3.22
C THR A 85 6.89 -14.01 -2.55
N THR A 86 5.84 -14.84 -2.56
CA THR A 86 4.56 -14.49 -1.94
C THR A 86 4.73 -14.23 -0.45
N LYS A 87 5.47 -15.08 0.26
CA LYS A 87 5.73 -14.91 1.69
C LYS A 87 6.48 -13.61 1.97
N GLY A 88 7.60 -13.36 1.29
CA GLY A 88 8.41 -12.16 1.54
C GLY A 88 7.66 -10.85 1.25
N VAL A 89 6.87 -10.82 0.18
CA VAL A 89 6.03 -9.64 -0.13
C VAL A 89 4.90 -9.49 0.90
N MET A 90 4.23 -10.59 1.28
CA MET A 90 3.17 -10.55 2.29
C MET A 90 3.69 -10.09 3.66
N GLU A 91 4.85 -10.59 4.10
CA GLU A 91 5.52 -10.16 5.33
C GLU A 91 5.87 -8.66 5.32
N SER A 92 6.25 -8.13 4.15
CA SER A 92 6.50 -6.69 3.98
C SER A 92 5.23 -5.87 4.21
N TYR A 93 4.09 -6.30 3.65
CA TYR A 93 2.80 -5.65 3.90
C TYR A 93 2.34 -5.78 5.34
N ILE A 94 2.55 -6.93 5.98
CA ILE A 94 2.26 -7.15 7.41
C ILE A 94 3.06 -6.16 8.25
N SER A 95 4.37 -6.03 8.02
CA SER A 95 5.27 -5.17 8.79
C SER A 95 4.89 -3.68 8.69
N ILE A 96 4.62 -3.19 7.47
CA ILE A 96 4.19 -1.80 7.26
C ILE A 96 2.83 -1.56 7.92
N THR A 97 1.93 -2.55 7.87
CA THR A 97 0.62 -2.47 8.50
C THR A 97 0.73 -2.40 10.03
N GLU A 98 1.55 -3.26 10.64
CA GLU A 98 1.79 -3.26 12.08
C GLU A 98 2.43 -1.95 12.54
N THR A 99 3.37 -1.41 11.78
CA THR A 99 3.98 -0.11 12.06
C THR A 99 2.94 1.02 12.03
N SER A 100 2.08 1.04 11.01
CA SER A 100 0.99 2.01 10.89
C SER A 100 0.03 1.91 12.09
N LEU A 101 -0.36 0.69 12.46
CA LEU A 101 -1.21 0.42 13.61
C LEU A 101 -0.59 0.95 14.91
N GLN A 102 0.71 0.74 15.14
CA GLN A 102 1.41 1.26 16.32
C GLN A 102 1.38 2.78 16.40
N GLN A 103 1.53 3.48 15.26
CA GLN A 103 1.45 4.94 15.23
C GLN A 103 0.02 5.43 15.53
N LEU A 104 -1.00 4.77 14.98
CA LEU A 104 -2.40 5.08 15.27
C LEU A 104 -2.76 4.81 16.74
N GLU A 105 -2.25 3.73 17.33
CA GLU A 105 -2.41 3.44 18.76
C GLU A 105 -1.78 4.52 19.64
N LYS A 106 -0.61 5.04 19.24
CA LYS A 106 0.02 6.15 19.94
C LYS A 106 -0.84 7.42 19.86
N LEU A 107 -1.34 7.76 18.67
CA LEU A 107 -2.25 8.88 18.48
C LEU A 107 -3.55 8.72 19.31
N PHE A 108 -4.09 7.50 19.39
CA PHE A 108 -5.30 7.21 20.15
C PHE A 108 -5.11 7.45 21.66
N ARG A 109 -3.95 7.04 22.21
CA ARG A 109 -3.65 7.18 23.65
C ARG A 109 -3.23 8.60 24.02
N ASP A 110 -2.33 9.19 23.23
CA ASP A 110 -1.60 10.40 23.61
C ASP A 110 -2.17 11.65 22.93
N GLY A 111 -2.99 11.48 21.90
CA GLY A 111 -3.59 12.57 21.13
C GLY A 111 -4.74 13.26 21.87
N ASN A 112 -4.83 14.58 21.71
CA ASN A 112 -5.96 15.37 22.16
C ASN A 112 -7.12 15.25 21.16
N LEU A 113 -7.77 14.09 21.16
CA LEU A 113 -8.86 13.73 20.26
C LEU A 113 -10.22 13.86 20.93
N SER A 114 -11.24 14.27 20.17
CA SER A 114 -12.64 14.15 20.59
C SER A 114 -13.04 12.68 20.75
N GLN A 115 -14.20 12.41 21.36
CA GLN A 115 -14.69 11.03 21.48
C GLN A 115 -15.11 10.47 20.11
N GLU A 116 -15.62 11.34 19.25
CA GLU A 116 -15.99 11.05 17.87
C GLU A 116 -14.77 10.64 17.05
N ASP A 117 -13.67 11.41 17.13
CA ASP A 117 -12.40 11.09 16.46
C ASP A 117 -11.83 9.76 16.95
N LYS A 118 -11.90 9.51 18.26
CA LYS A 118 -11.45 8.24 18.86
C LYS A 118 -12.25 7.05 18.32
N LYS A 119 -13.56 7.21 18.12
CA LYS A 119 -14.40 6.15 17.56
C LYS A 119 -13.94 5.79 16.15
N ILE A 120 -13.78 6.79 15.28
CA ILE A 120 -13.32 6.58 13.89
C ILE A 120 -11.93 5.94 13.88
N LEU A 121 -11.00 6.47 14.68
CA LEU A 121 -9.64 5.93 14.79
C LEU A 121 -9.63 4.48 15.26
N SER A 122 -10.51 4.12 16.21
CA SER A 122 -10.66 2.74 16.68
C SER A 122 -11.15 1.80 15.58
N GLU A 123 -12.08 2.25 14.73
CA GLU A 123 -12.56 1.47 13.58
C GLU A 123 -11.45 1.25 12.55
N ILE A 124 -10.70 2.31 12.21
CA ILE A 124 -9.50 2.23 11.33
C ILE A 124 -8.49 1.22 11.89
N MET A 125 -8.15 1.33 13.18
CA MET A 125 -7.21 0.42 13.85
C MET A 125 -7.72 -1.03 13.85
N SER A 126 -9.02 -1.24 14.06
CA SER A 126 -9.65 -2.56 14.00
C SER A 126 -9.55 -3.18 12.61
N THR A 127 -9.65 -2.39 11.55
CA THR A 127 -9.46 -2.84 10.16
C THR A 127 -8.00 -3.22 9.90
N TYR A 128 -7.03 -2.41 10.33
CA TYR A 128 -5.61 -2.75 10.24
C TYR A 128 -5.27 -4.06 10.97
N ARG A 129 -5.82 -4.30 12.17
CA ARG A 129 -5.63 -5.59 12.87
C ARG A 129 -6.17 -6.77 12.06
N SER A 130 -7.31 -6.61 11.40
CA SER A 130 -7.87 -7.65 10.52
C SER A 130 -6.99 -7.90 9.30
N LEU A 131 -6.38 -6.87 8.69
CA LEU A 131 -5.41 -7.03 7.60
C LEU A 131 -4.15 -7.79 8.04
N VAL A 132 -3.61 -7.48 9.23
CA VAL A 132 -2.46 -8.23 9.78
C VAL A 132 -2.80 -9.70 9.92
N LYS A 133 -3.99 -10.02 10.46
CA LYS A 133 -4.45 -11.40 10.61
C LYS A 133 -4.63 -12.09 9.25
N GLN A 134 -5.23 -11.40 8.28
CA GLN A 134 -5.33 -11.89 6.90
C GLN A 134 -3.95 -12.28 6.37
N GLY A 135 -2.99 -11.36 6.34
CA GLY A 135 -1.65 -11.65 5.82
C GLY A 135 -0.95 -12.79 6.56
N LYS A 136 -1.00 -12.80 7.90
CA LYS A 136 -0.40 -13.87 8.73
C LYS A 136 -0.99 -15.25 8.44
N SER A 137 -2.29 -15.32 8.16
CA SER A 137 -2.96 -16.58 7.82
C SER A 137 -2.46 -17.14 6.49
N LEU A 138 -2.24 -16.28 5.48
CA LEU A 138 -1.64 -16.72 4.21
C LEU A 138 -0.20 -17.21 4.40
N VAL A 139 0.62 -16.46 5.16
CA VAL A 139 1.99 -16.89 5.46
C VAL A 139 2.00 -18.24 6.18
N ALA A 140 1.12 -18.42 7.16
CA ALA A 140 0.98 -19.69 7.87
C ALA A 140 0.53 -20.83 6.95
N TYR A 141 -0.37 -20.57 6.00
CA TYR A 141 -0.74 -21.55 4.98
C TYR A 141 0.44 -21.93 4.10
N ILE A 142 1.22 -20.95 3.62
CA ILE A 142 2.42 -21.19 2.79
C ILE A 142 3.43 -22.07 3.54
N ASP A 143 3.65 -21.79 4.82
CA ASP A 143 4.64 -22.51 5.63
C ASP A 143 4.23 -23.95 5.99
N THR A 144 2.92 -24.19 6.16
CA THR A 144 2.42 -25.45 6.73
C THR A 144 1.63 -26.31 5.76
N GLY A 145 1.11 -25.74 4.67
CA GLY A 145 0.11 -26.36 3.81
C GLY A 145 -1.25 -26.61 4.49
N ASN A 146 -1.46 -26.14 5.73
CA ASN A 146 -2.71 -26.40 6.46
C ASN A 146 -3.86 -25.56 5.91
N VAL A 147 -4.83 -26.22 5.29
CA VAL A 147 -6.02 -25.61 4.68
C VAL A 147 -6.85 -24.78 5.66
N ASP A 148 -6.79 -25.04 6.97
CA ASP A 148 -7.49 -24.21 7.95
C ASP A 148 -6.94 -22.78 7.99
N ASN A 149 -5.63 -22.58 7.80
CA ASN A 149 -5.03 -21.25 7.68
C ASN A 149 -5.53 -20.51 6.43
N LEU A 150 -5.82 -21.24 5.34
CA LEU A 150 -6.41 -20.66 4.13
C LEU A 150 -7.87 -20.25 4.35
N LYS A 151 -8.64 -21.01 5.14
CA LYS A 151 -9.99 -20.60 5.55
C LYS A 151 -9.95 -19.34 6.40
N GLU A 152 -9.05 -19.29 7.39
CA GLU A 152 -8.85 -18.10 8.22
C GLU A 152 -8.46 -16.87 7.38
N PHE A 153 -7.60 -17.05 6.36
CA PHE A 153 -7.29 -15.98 5.39
C PHE A 153 -8.56 -15.45 4.72
N GLU A 154 -9.42 -16.31 4.19
CA GLU A 154 -10.65 -15.91 3.48
C GLU A 154 -11.69 -15.29 4.42
N GLU A 155 -11.82 -15.80 5.65
CA GLU A 155 -12.67 -15.20 6.68
C GLU A 155 -12.20 -13.79 7.07
N HIS A 156 -10.89 -13.60 7.22
CA HIS A 156 -10.31 -12.29 7.46
C HIS A 156 -10.44 -11.37 6.25
N ARG A 157 -10.26 -11.88 5.02
CA ARG A 157 -10.50 -11.12 3.77
C ARG A 157 -11.91 -10.55 3.75
N LYS A 158 -12.94 -11.39 3.98
CA LYS A 158 -14.35 -10.95 4.07
C LYS A 158 -14.58 -9.93 5.18
N THR A 159 -13.98 -10.16 6.35
CA THR A 159 -14.09 -9.23 7.49
C THR A 159 -13.50 -7.87 7.15
N VAL A 160 -12.33 -7.83 6.50
CA VAL A 160 -11.68 -6.58 6.09
C VAL A 160 -12.54 -5.84 5.07
N THR A 161 -13.07 -6.53 4.05
CA THR A 161 -13.94 -5.93 3.05
C THR A 161 -15.15 -5.25 3.69
N GLY A 162 -15.89 -5.95 4.56
CA GLY A 162 -17.06 -5.37 5.22
C GLY A 162 -16.72 -4.16 6.11
N LYS A 163 -15.55 -4.17 6.76
CA LYS A 163 -15.09 -3.01 7.53
C LYS A 163 -14.71 -1.82 6.64
N ILE A 164 -14.03 -2.05 5.53
CA ILE A 164 -13.67 -1.00 4.58
C ILE A 164 -14.92 -0.37 3.98
N GLU A 165 -15.89 -1.19 3.56
CA GLU A 165 -17.19 -0.71 3.06
C GLU A 165 -17.89 0.16 4.10
N SER A 166 -17.93 -0.28 5.37
CA SER A 166 -18.52 0.49 6.46
C SER A 166 -17.83 1.83 6.73
N LEU A 167 -16.54 1.98 6.40
CA LEU A 167 -15.78 3.21 6.63
C LEU A 167 -15.86 4.19 5.45
N LEU A 168 -16.35 3.74 4.29
CA LEU A 168 -16.54 4.56 3.09
C LEU A 168 -17.92 5.22 3.02
N HIS A 169 -18.84 4.88 3.92
CA HIS A 169 -20.23 5.34 3.96
C HIS A 169 -20.52 6.14 5.23
#